data_AF-A0A8B8NXL9-F1
#
_entry.id   AF-A0A8B8NXL9-F1
#
_cell.length_a   1.000
_cell.length_b   1.000
_cell.length_c   1.000
_cell.angle_alpha   90.00
_cell.angle_beta   90.00
_cell.angle_gamma   90.00
#
_symmetry.space_group_name_H-M   'P 1'
#
loop_
_entity.id
_entity.type
_entity.pdbx_description
1 polymer ?
#
loop_
_entity_poly.entity_id
_entity_poly.type
_entity_poly.pdbx_seq_one_letter_code
_entity_poly.pdbx_strand_id
1 'polypeptide(L)'
;MAQLMKLVFPKMRSSFPTTSESQKERLNSMSSKSSSVNREYTQAFRTKSYVEMCTKVQSQIGRASIGRSVPSHPPCADSCSMANLSESLLEPGQETLATMIKTLNFHRLVVDFFEVSSNSCDVCELLLLGIHKIRTNYQRIRRAIKLAKLVFEDATHVDEQNHLICRELSAFAALTSPLFAIARVQFPGMHDTYVALLHELTSKRKQMLRRMKLARAFKKVGGLGLIVSCSTGMCNRKGKSIRPSSYPEKSSSAEGICAQLDVTAKGVYILTNDMDTVSRLAGRLQDEVEHGRSRAGMAVRNYATKGEIMREVVYEFFDAHNARFLEQLEELEEHIYLCLVTMNRSRMLVVEEILTSQSMS
;
A
#
# COMPACT_ATOMS: atom_id res chain seq x y z
N MET A 1 -7.28 27.25 14.21
CA MET A 1 -6.75 27.94 13.01
C MET A 1 -6.06 26.91 12.12
N ALA A 2 -6.84 26.20 11.31
CA ALA A 2 -6.33 25.20 10.38
C ALA A 2 -5.73 25.91 9.16
N GLN A 3 -4.40 25.94 9.05
CA GLN A 3 -3.75 26.38 7.82
C GLN A 3 -3.90 25.27 6.79
N LEU A 4 -4.84 25.49 5.87
CA LEU A 4 -4.95 24.83 4.59
C LEU A 4 -3.57 24.88 3.91
N MET A 5 -2.85 23.76 3.87
CA MET A 5 -1.61 23.64 3.11
C MET A 5 -1.93 23.99 1.65
N LYS A 6 -1.46 25.17 1.21
CA LYS A 6 -1.48 25.55 -0.20
C LYS A 6 -0.52 24.63 -0.93
N LEU A 7 -1.07 23.60 -1.56
CA LEU A 7 -0.37 22.75 -2.52
C LEU A 7 -0.04 23.60 -3.76
N VAL A 8 1.18 24.12 -3.80
CA VAL A 8 1.78 24.66 -5.03
C VAL A 8 2.70 23.57 -5.56
N PHE A 9 2.24 22.86 -6.59
CA PHE A 9 3.01 21.79 -7.23
C PHE A 9 4.12 22.38 -8.12
N PRO A 10 5.40 22.01 -7.92
CA PRO A 10 6.42 22.20 -8.95
C PRO A 10 6.21 21.17 -10.06
N LYS A 11 6.35 21.63 -11.30
CA LYS A 11 6.30 20.81 -12.52
C LYS A 11 7.38 19.71 -12.44
N MET A 12 6.97 18.44 -12.29
CA MET A 12 7.88 17.29 -12.36
C MET A 12 8.67 17.33 -13.68
N ARG A 13 9.98 17.57 -13.61
CA ARG A 13 10.90 17.38 -14.74
C ARG A 13 11.28 15.90 -14.77
N SER A 14 10.83 15.21 -15.82
CA SER A 14 11.30 13.86 -16.15
C SER A 14 12.79 13.91 -16.50
N SER A 15 13.63 13.27 -15.69
CA SER A 15 15.05 13.10 -16.00
C SER A 15 15.23 11.87 -16.88
N PHE A 16 15.13 12.03 -18.19
CA PHE A 16 15.69 11.09 -19.15
C PHE A 16 16.69 11.86 -20.03
N PRO A 17 17.94 11.39 -20.17
CA PRO A 17 18.90 12.02 -21.06
C PRO A 17 18.50 11.70 -22.51
N THR A 18 18.00 12.68 -23.24
CA THR A 18 17.85 12.60 -24.70
C THR A 18 19.12 13.13 -25.36
N THR A 19 19.90 12.21 -25.90
CA THR A 19 20.96 12.47 -26.89
C THR A 19 20.32 13.07 -28.15
N SER A 20 20.90 14.15 -28.68
CA SER A 20 20.62 14.71 -30.02
C SER A 20 20.96 13.67 -31.10
N GLU A 21 20.45 13.65 -32.34
CA GLU A 21 19.90 14.65 -33.24
C GLU A 21 19.28 13.91 -34.45
N SER A 22 18.41 14.58 -35.23
CA SER A 22 18.07 14.29 -36.65
C SER A 22 17.18 13.07 -37.00
N GLN A 23 15.87 13.30 -37.13
CA GLN A 23 15.20 13.40 -38.45
C GLN A 23 13.70 13.70 -38.26
N LYS A 24 13.29 14.80 -38.89
CA LYS A 24 11.95 15.37 -38.90
C LYS A 24 11.09 14.57 -39.89
N GLU A 25 9.77 14.55 -39.62
CA GLU A 25 8.68 14.11 -40.51
C GLU A 25 8.22 12.65 -40.44
N ARG A 26 7.66 12.22 -39.29
CA ARG A 26 6.44 11.35 -39.23
C ARG A 26 5.95 11.08 -37.80
N LEU A 27 5.68 12.11 -37.00
CA LEU A 27 5.18 11.92 -35.64
C LEU A 27 4.05 12.90 -35.31
N ASN A 28 2.83 12.59 -35.73
CA ASN A 28 1.63 13.27 -35.22
C ASN A 28 0.49 12.30 -34.82
N SER A 29 0.80 11.02 -34.55
CA SER A 29 -0.23 10.04 -34.17
C SER A 29 0.04 9.26 -32.86
N MET A 30 1.11 9.54 -32.11
CA MET A 30 1.45 8.75 -30.91
C MET A 30 1.53 9.52 -29.59
N SER A 31 1.21 10.82 -29.57
CA SER A 31 1.37 11.66 -28.35
C SER A 31 0.14 11.68 -27.40
N SER A 32 -0.95 10.98 -27.72
CA SER A 32 -2.20 11.06 -26.95
C SER A 32 -2.34 10.05 -25.79
N LYS A 33 -1.42 9.06 -25.66
CA LYS A 33 -1.53 8.02 -24.61
C LYS A 33 -0.78 8.35 -23.32
N SER A 34 0.35 9.07 -23.37
CA SER A 34 1.12 9.44 -22.17
C SER A 34 0.39 10.46 -21.29
N SER A 35 -0.50 11.27 -21.87
CA SER A 35 -1.34 12.22 -21.14
C SER A 35 -2.51 11.56 -20.41
N SER A 36 -2.93 10.34 -20.77
CA SER A 36 -4.04 9.64 -20.09
C SER A 36 -3.62 9.11 -18.73
N VAL A 37 -2.54 8.32 -18.66
CA VAL A 37 -2.11 7.64 -17.42
C VAL A 37 -1.67 8.64 -16.36
N ASN A 38 -0.88 9.65 -16.74
CA ASN A 38 -0.46 10.68 -15.78
C ASN A 38 -1.64 11.53 -15.28
N ARG A 39 -2.63 11.78 -16.14
CA ARG A 39 -3.86 12.49 -15.76
C ARG A 39 -4.71 11.65 -14.81
N GLU A 40 -4.86 10.35 -15.08
CA GLU A 40 -5.55 9.40 -14.22
C GLU A 40 -4.88 9.32 -12.84
N TYR A 41 -3.55 9.21 -12.80
CA TYR A 41 -2.77 9.23 -11.57
C TYR A 41 -2.99 10.52 -10.78
N THR A 42 -2.83 11.69 -11.42
CA THR A 42 -3.04 12.99 -10.78
C THR A 42 -4.48 13.15 -10.27
N GLN A 43 -5.46 12.59 -10.98
CA GLN A 43 -6.86 12.65 -10.59
C GLN A 43 -7.18 11.74 -9.40
N ALA A 44 -6.40 10.67 -9.16
CA ALA A 44 -6.60 9.75 -8.04
C ALA A 44 -6.54 10.48 -6.69
N PHE A 45 -5.59 11.40 -6.51
CA PHE A 45 -5.45 12.25 -5.32
C PHE A 45 -6.62 13.21 -5.06
N ARG A 46 -7.48 13.43 -6.07
CA ARG A 46 -8.63 14.33 -5.99
C ARG A 46 -9.94 13.60 -5.78
N THR A 47 -9.89 12.27 -5.67
CA THR A 47 -11.09 11.47 -5.43
C THR A 47 -11.61 11.69 -4.02
N LYS A 48 -12.93 11.60 -3.85
CA LYS A 48 -13.59 11.70 -2.54
C LYS A 48 -13.05 10.64 -1.57
N SER A 49 -12.87 9.41 -2.03
CA SER A 49 -12.32 8.31 -1.23
C SER A 49 -10.90 8.58 -0.73
N TYR A 50 -10.06 9.24 -1.54
CA TYR A 50 -8.72 9.64 -1.11
C TYR A 50 -8.76 10.71 -0.03
N VAL A 51 -9.55 11.77 -0.23
CA VAL A 51 -9.69 12.85 0.76
C VAL A 51 -10.25 12.31 2.08
N GLU A 52 -11.25 11.43 2.02
CA GLU A 52 -11.82 10.76 3.19
C GLU A 52 -10.77 9.90 3.91
N MET A 53 -9.97 9.12 3.18
CA MET A 53 -8.89 8.33 3.76
C MET A 53 -7.86 9.22 4.49
N CYS A 54 -7.41 10.30 3.86
CA CYS A 54 -6.48 11.25 4.46
C CYS A 54 -7.04 11.83 5.77
N THR A 55 -8.31 12.28 5.75
CA THR A 55 -8.96 12.85 6.94
C THR A 55 -9.14 11.83 8.07
N LYS A 56 -9.53 10.59 7.74
CA LYS A 56 -9.62 9.47 8.71
C LYS A 56 -8.27 9.25 9.41
N VAL A 57 -7.21 9.03 8.65
CA VAL A 57 -5.85 8.79 9.18
C VAL A 57 -5.36 9.96 10.03
N GLN A 58 -5.46 11.20 9.52
CA GLN A 58 -4.98 12.38 10.23
C GLN A 58 -5.70 12.60 11.56
N SER A 59 -7.01 12.36 11.62
CA SER A 59 -7.80 12.50 12.85
C SER A 59 -7.34 11.54 13.96
N GLN A 60 -6.82 10.37 13.59
CA GLN A 60 -6.45 9.32 14.53
C GLN A 60 -4.97 9.41 14.93
N ILE A 61 -4.07 9.72 13.99
CA ILE A 61 -2.68 10.05 14.31
C ILE A 61 -2.63 11.28 15.23
N GLY A 62 -3.48 12.29 14.99
CA GLY A 62 -3.62 13.45 15.86
C GLY A 62 -4.00 13.07 17.30
N ARG A 63 -4.88 12.09 17.49
CA ARG A 63 -5.27 11.58 18.83
C ARG A 63 -4.13 10.80 19.50
N ALA A 64 -3.43 9.95 18.76
CA ALA A 64 -2.28 9.18 19.26
C ALA A 64 -1.12 10.08 19.73
N SER A 65 -0.95 11.26 19.11
CA SER A 65 0.06 12.25 19.50
C SER A 65 -0.30 13.06 20.75
N ILE A 66 -1.59 13.22 21.09
CA ILE A 66 -2.03 14.04 22.24
C ILE A 66 -1.93 13.25 23.56
N GLY A 67 -2.01 11.91 23.53
CA GLY A 67 -1.88 11.06 24.72
C GLY A 67 -0.47 10.97 25.33
N ARG A 68 0.53 11.71 24.81
CA ARG A 68 1.95 11.56 25.17
C ARG A 68 2.53 12.73 25.99
N SER A 69 1.69 13.50 26.67
CA SER A 69 2.13 14.38 27.75
C SER A 69 1.94 13.69 29.11
N VAL A 70 3.01 13.04 29.58
CA VAL A 70 3.28 12.52 30.94
C VAL A 70 2.36 11.38 31.44
N PRO A 71 2.88 10.14 31.59
CA PRO A 71 2.34 9.17 32.53
C PRO A 71 3.24 9.06 33.77
N SER A 72 2.66 9.35 34.94
CA SER A 72 3.27 9.12 36.26
C SER A 72 2.99 7.72 36.83
N HIS A 73 2.60 6.74 36.00
CA HIS A 73 2.20 5.40 36.46
C HIS A 73 2.63 4.26 35.52
N PRO A 74 2.78 3.01 36.02
CA PRO A 74 3.54 1.94 35.39
C PRO A 74 2.83 1.31 34.16
N PRO A 75 3.57 0.57 33.31
CA PRO A 75 3.17 0.26 31.94
C PRO A 75 2.27 -0.98 31.90
N CYS A 76 0.97 -0.79 31.76
CA CYS A 76 0.07 -1.88 31.40
C CYS A 76 -1.23 -1.35 30.78
N ALA A 77 -1.18 -0.85 29.54
CA ALA A 77 -2.35 -0.64 28.66
C ALA A 77 -2.04 -0.10 27.23
N ASP A 78 -0.78 0.12 26.85
CA ASP A 78 -0.44 0.85 25.60
C ASP A 78 -0.75 0.13 24.28
N SER A 79 -1.30 -1.09 24.33
CA SER A 79 -1.64 -1.85 23.12
C SER A 79 -3.00 -1.47 22.50
N CYS A 80 -3.85 -0.70 23.20
CA CYS A 80 -5.22 -0.39 22.74
C CYS A 80 -5.31 0.77 21.73
N SER A 81 -4.30 1.62 21.58
CA SER A 81 -4.36 2.77 20.67
C SER A 81 -4.04 2.43 19.22
N MET A 82 -3.17 1.45 18.95
CA MET A 82 -2.84 0.99 17.59
C MET A 82 -3.89 0.02 17.05
N ALA A 83 -4.48 -0.81 17.91
CA ALA A 83 -5.44 -1.84 17.51
C ALA A 83 -6.75 -1.31 16.87
N ASN A 84 -6.98 0.01 16.86
CA ASN A 84 -8.22 0.63 16.37
C ASN A 84 -8.09 1.35 15.02
N LEU A 85 -6.87 1.52 14.48
CA LEU A 85 -6.70 2.22 13.21
C LEU A 85 -7.16 1.34 12.06
N SER A 86 -6.63 0.11 11.95
CA SER A 86 -6.97 -0.85 10.89
C SER A 86 -8.47 -1.16 10.84
N GLU A 87 -9.15 -1.25 11.99
CA GLU A 87 -10.62 -1.42 12.08
C GLU A 87 -11.39 -0.29 11.38
N SER A 88 -10.86 0.93 11.40
CA SER A 88 -11.50 2.12 10.83
C SER A 88 -11.05 2.43 9.39
N LEU A 89 -9.88 1.93 9.01
CA LEU A 89 -9.28 2.15 7.69
C LEU A 89 -9.80 1.14 6.68
N LEU A 90 -10.10 -0.09 7.09
CA LEU A 90 -10.53 -1.14 6.19
C LEU A 90 -12.05 -1.23 6.04
N GLU A 91 -12.50 -1.43 4.81
CA GLU A 91 -13.89 -1.66 4.47
C GLU A 91 -14.04 -2.99 3.69
N PRO A 92 -14.91 -3.93 4.13
CA PRO A 92 -15.60 -3.94 5.43
C PRO A 92 -14.60 -4.06 6.60
N GLY A 93 -14.94 -3.50 7.76
CA GLY A 93 -14.15 -3.64 9.00
C GLY A 93 -14.06 -5.08 9.48
N GLN A 94 -13.15 -5.38 10.41
CA GLN A 94 -12.82 -6.76 10.81
C GLN A 94 -14.01 -7.46 11.47
N GLU A 95 -14.78 -6.77 12.31
CA GLU A 95 -15.97 -7.35 12.97
C GLU A 95 -17.06 -7.72 11.96
N THR A 96 -17.35 -6.79 11.04
CA THR A 96 -18.32 -7.01 9.95
C THR A 96 -17.86 -8.16 9.07
N LEU A 97 -16.58 -8.17 8.71
CA LEU A 97 -15.99 -9.22 7.89
C LEU A 97 -16.02 -10.58 8.58
N ALA A 98 -15.71 -10.66 9.88
CA ALA A 98 -15.75 -11.90 10.64
C ALA A 98 -17.18 -12.47 10.72
N THR A 99 -18.17 -11.59 10.83
CA THR A 99 -19.58 -11.98 10.77
C THR A 99 -19.94 -12.51 9.39
N MET A 100 -19.54 -11.80 8.33
CA MET A 100 -19.73 -12.24 6.94
C MET A 100 -19.07 -13.60 6.70
N ILE A 101 -17.83 -13.83 7.11
CA ILE A 101 -17.12 -15.11 6.91
C ILE A 101 -17.84 -16.27 7.59
N LYS A 102 -18.52 -16.03 8.72
CA LYS A 102 -19.32 -17.05 9.43
C LYS A 102 -20.67 -17.31 8.77
N THR A 103 -21.33 -16.26 8.26
CA THR A 103 -22.70 -16.37 7.70
C THR A 103 -22.70 -16.75 6.23
N LEU A 104 -21.68 -16.33 5.50
CA LEU A 104 -21.49 -16.55 4.07
C LEU A 104 -20.41 -17.62 3.89
N ASN A 105 -20.60 -18.58 2.99
CA ASN A 105 -19.61 -19.61 2.72
C ASN A 105 -18.48 -19.08 1.82
N PHE A 106 -17.54 -18.31 2.39
CA PHE A 106 -16.37 -17.81 1.67
C PHE A 106 -15.46 -18.97 1.21
N HIS A 107 -14.95 -18.90 -0.01
CA HIS A 107 -13.86 -19.79 -0.42
C HIS A 107 -12.59 -19.44 0.38
N ARG A 108 -11.84 -20.44 0.86
CA ARG A 108 -10.63 -20.24 1.69
C ARG A 108 -9.68 -19.16 1.15
N LEU A 109 -9.32 -19.23 -0.14
CA LEU A 109 -8.43 -18.25 -0.77
C LEU A 109 -8.93 -16.80 -0.75
N VAL A 110 -10.25 -16.61 -0.61
CA VAL A 110 -10.86 -15.30 -0.46
C VAL A 110 -10.69 -14.80 0.97
N VAL A 111 -10.81 -15.69 1.97
CA VAL A 111 -10.47 -15.38 3.37
C VAL A 111 -8.99 -15.01 3.49
N ASP A 112 -8.10 -15.80 2.87
CA ASP A 112 -6.65 -15.55 2.85
C ASP A 112 -6.33 -14.16 2.23
N PHE A 113 -7.08 -13.72 1.22
CA PHE A 113 -6.96 -12.36 0.66
C PHE A 113 -7.32 -11.27 1.68
N PHE A 114 -8.41 -11.44 2.43
CA PHE A 114 -8.77 -10.46 3.44
C PHE A 114 -7.73 -10.38 4.56
N GLU A 115 -7.21 -11.52 5.01
CA GLU A 115 -6.14 -11.58 6.01
C GLU A 115 -4.87 -10.87 5.51
N VAL A 116 -4.42 -11.21 4.30
CA VAL A 116 -3.25 -10.59 3.68
C VAL A 116 -3.45 -9.09 3.48
N SER A 117 -4.65 -8.64 3.10
CA SER A 117 -4.96 -7.21 3.02
C SER A 117 -4.96 -6.51 4.39
N SER A 118 -5.45 -7.15 5.45
CA SER A 118 -5.38 -6.60 6.81
C SER A 118 -3.93 -6.43 7.27
N ASN A 119 -3.08 -7.43 7.03
CA ASN A 119 -1.65 -7.33 7.34
C ASN A 119 -0.97 -6.18 6.58
N SER A 120 -1.35 -5.92 5.33
CA SER A 120 -0.84 -4.75 4.59
C SER A 120 -1.31 -3.42 5.15
N CYS A 121 -2.54 -3.34 5.66
CA CYS A 121 -3.02 -2.15 6.34
C CYS A 121 -2.17 -1.85 7.58
N ASP A 122 -1.83 -2.87 8.37
CA ASP A 122 -0.98 -2.71 9.56
C ASP A 122 0.42 -2.18 9.19
N VAL A 123 0.99 -2.66 8.08
CA VAL A 123 2.26 -2.15 7.55
C VAL A 123 2.14 -0.70 7.11
N CYS A 124 1.08 -0.35 6.38
CA CYS A 124 0.79 1.03 5.99
C CYS A 124 0.66 1.96 7.21
N GLU A 125 -0.01 1.52 8.28
CA GLU A 125 -0.12 2.25 9.54
C GLU A 125 1.26 2.48 10.17
N LEU A 126 2.08 1.43 10.30
CA LEU A 126 3.42 1.54 10.86
C LEU A 126 4.29 2.52 10.05
N LEU A 127 4.16 2.54 8.72
CA LEU A 127 4.88 3.48 7.86
C LEU A 127 4.41 4.92 8.10
N LEU A 128 3.10 5.16 8.19
CA LEU A 128 2.54 6.49 8.47
C LEU A 128 3.03 7.04 9.82
N LEU A 129 3.05 6.19 10.86
CA LEU A 129 3.64 6.53 12.15
C LEU A 129 5.15 6.84 12.03
N GLY A 130 5.87 6.04 11.24
CA GLY A 130 7.29 6.25 10.94
C GLY A 130 7.55 7.58 10.23
N ILE A 131 6.75 7.92 9.23
CA ILE A 131 6.79 9.19 8.50
C ILE A 131 6.57 10.36 9.45
N HIS A 132 5.57 10.29 10.31
CA HIS A 132 5.30 11.34 11.29
C HIS A 132 6.49 11.55 12.25
N LYS A 133 7.09 10.45 12.72
CA LYS A 133 8.28 10.48 13.56
C LYS A 133 9.49 11.08 12.83
N ILE A 134 9.68 10.74 11.55
CA ILE A 134 10.72 11.34 10.70
C ILE A 134 10.52 12.85 10.57
N ARG A 135 9.29 13.32 10.29
CA ARG A 135 9.01 14.77 10.19
C ARG A 135 9.38 15.50 11.47
N THR A 136 9.02 14.95 12.62
CA THR A 136 9.39 15.51 13.94
C THR A 136 10.91 15.51 14.15
N ASN A 137 11.59 14.45 13.74
CA ASN A 137 13.05 14.34 13.82
C ASN A 137 13.76 15.38 12.93
N TYR A 138 13.28 15.58 11.70
CA TYR A 138 13.85 16.57 10.78
C TYR A 138 13.58 18.02 11.18
N GLN A 139 12.68 18.28 12.14
CA GLN A 139 12.63 19.60 12.78
C GLN A 139 13.93 19.95 13.50
N ARG A 140 14.69 18.96 14.00
CA ARG A 140 16.04 19.19 14.58
C ARG A 140 17.00 19.76 13.53
N ILE A 141 17.01 19.16 12.34
CA ILE A 141 17.80 19.63 11.20
C ILE A 141 17.37 21.04 10.78
N ARG A 142 16.06 21.31 10.69
CA ARG A 142 15.55 22.66 10.41
C ARG A 142 16.00 23.68 11.44
N ARG A 143 16.05 23.33 12.72
CA ARG A 143 16.59 24.22 13.78
C ARG A 143 18.09 24.45 13.62
N ALA A 144 18.87 23.41 13.34
CA ALA A 144 20.30 23.53 13.07
C ALA A 144 20.59 24.45 11.87
N ILE A 145 19.86 24.31 10.76
CA ILE A 145 19.99 25.18 9.57
C ILE A 145 19.65 26.63 9.92
N LYS A 146 18.55 26.86 10.65
CA LYS A 146 18.15 28.21 11.08
C LYS A 146 19.22 28.86 11.96
N LEU A 147 19.78 28.10 12.91
CA LEU A 147 20.87 28.56 13.74
C LEU A 147 22.10 28.87 12.89
N ALA A 148 22.48 28.01 11.94
CA ALA A 148 23.65 28.23 11.08
C ALA A 148 23.54 29.48 10.18
N LYS A 149 22.31 29.89 9.82
CA LYS A 149 22.05 31.07 8.98
C LYS A 149 22.20 32.41 9.72
N LEU A 150 22.10 32.42 11.05
CA LEU A 150 22.19 33.68 11.80
C LEU A 150 23.63 34.21 11.81
N VAL A 151 23.80 35.46 11.37
CA VAL A 151 25.08 36.19 11.39
C VAL A 151 25.14 37.03 12.67
N PHE A 152 26.20 36.88 13.46
CA PHE A 152 26.44 37.65 14.69
C PHE A 152 27.82 38.31 14.65
N GLU A 153 27.92 39.54 15.18
CA GLU A 153 29.13 40.37 15.14
C GLU A 153 30.12 40.10 16.29
N ASP A 154 29.70 39.41 17.36
CA ASP A 154 30.54 39.13 18.53
C ASP A 154 30.97 37.64 18.61
N ALA A 155 32.23 37.41 18.94
CA ALA A 155 32.87 36.10 19.02
C ALA A 155 32.29 35.21 20.14
N THR A 156 31.81 35.79 21.23
CA THR A 156 31.23 35.02 22.36
C THR A 156 29.93 34.31 21.97
N HIS A 157 29.12 34.93 21.11
CA HIS A 157 27.86 34.36 20.62
C HIS A 157 28.07 33.23 19.60
N VAL A 158 29.22 33.20 18.91
CA VAL A 158 29.54 32.18 17.89
C VAL A 158 29.76 30.81 18.52
N ASP A 159 30.45 30.73 19.66
CA ASP A 159 30.70 29.45 20.35
C ASP A 159 29.42 28.85 20.94
N GLU A 160 28.57 29.68 21.54
CA GLU A 160 27.26 29.26 22.04
C GLU A 160 26.36 28.75 20.89
N GLN A 161 26.36 29.43 19.75
CA GLN A 161 25.63 29.03 18.55
C GLN A 161 26.14 27.70 18.00
N ASN A 162 27.46 27.52 17.87
CA ASN A 162 28.07 26.27 17.42
C ASN A 162 27.71 25.11 18.35
N HIS A 163 27.69 25.36 19.66
CA HIS A 163 27.25 24.38 20.64
C HIS A 163 25.76 24.00 20.46
N LEU A 164 24.88 24.97 20.21
CA LEU A 164 23.46 24.71 19.94
C LEU A 164 23.24 23.92 18.63
N ILE A 165 23.98 24.24 17.57
CA ILE A 165 23.95 23.48 16.31
C ILE A 165 24.42 22.05 16.55
N CYS A 166 25.56 21.87 17.24
CA CYS A 166 26.09 20.56 17.60
C CYS A 166 25.09 19.74 18.41
N ARG A 167 24.38 20.37 19.35
CA ARG A 167 23.36 19.71 20.17
C ARG A 167 22.22 19.16 19.30
N GLU A 168 21.70 19.93 18.36
CA GLU A 168 20.62 19.46 17.48
C GLU A 168 21.09 18.37 16.52
N LEU A 169 22.28 18.51 15.93
CA LEU A 169 22.86 17.51 15.04
C LEU A 169 23.20 16.20 15.77
N SER A 170 23.74 16.29 16.99
CA SER A 170 24.02 15.12 17.83
C SER A 170 22.73 14.39 18.19
N ALA A 171 21.70 15.12 18.58
CA ALA A 171 20.40 14.55 18.88
C ALA A 171 19.78 13.87 17.66
N PHE A 172 19.96 14.43 16.45
CA PHE A 172 19.50 13.80 15.22
C PHE A 172 20.30 12.53 14.86
N ALA A 173 21.64 12.59 14.97
CA ALA A 173 22.52 11.45 14.72
C ALA A 173 22.24 10.27 15.67
N ALA A 174 21.76 10.54 16.88
CA ALA A 174 21.45 9.53 17.90
C ALA A 174 20.04 8.90 17.80
N LEU A 175 19.19 9.35 16.87
CA LEU A 175 17.83 8.76 16.69
C LEU A 175 17.87 7.26 16.34
N THR A 176 16.73 6.61 16.26
CA THR A 176 16.62 5.29 15.63
C THR A 176 15.73 5.47 14.42
N SER A 177 16.16 4.99 13.24
CA SER A 177 15.36 5.21 12.04
C SER A 177 14.08 4.38 12.09
N PRO A 178 12.91 5.04 12.09
CA PRO A 178 11.65 4.36 12.34
C PRO A 178 11.16 3.51 11.15
N LEU A 179 11.72 3.70 9.94
CA LEU A 179 11.38 2.90 8.76
C LEU A 179 12.21 1.62 8.65
N PHE A 180 13.31 1.47 9.43
CA PHE A 180 14.27 0.37 9.28
C PHE A 180 13.61 -1.01 9.48
N ALA A 181 12.86 -1.17 10.57
CA ALA A 181 12.21 -2.43 10.90
C ALA A 181 11.16 -2.82 9.86
N ILE A 182 10.43 -1.85 9.32
CA ILE A 182 9.34 -2.08 8.36
C ILE A 182 9.93 -2.41 6.98
N ALA A 183 10.87 -1.59 6.51
CA ALA A 183 11.53 -1.71 5.21
C ALA A 183 12.26 -3.05 5.03
N ARG A 184 12.99 -3.52 6.06
CA ARG A 184 13.85 -4.70 5.94
C ARG A 184 13.23 -6.01 6.41
N VAL A 185 12.32 -5.98 7.38
CA VAL A 185 11.81 -7.22 8.00
C VAL A 185 10.43 -7.60 7.44
N GLN A 186 9.53 -6.64 7.24
CA GLN A 186 8.13 -6.95 6.92
C GLN A 186 7.88 -7.15 5.42
N PHE A 187 8.45 -6.30 4.55
CA PHE A 187 8.15 -6.37 3.11
C PHE A 187 8.56 -7.67 2.40
N PRO A 188 9.76 -8.26 2.63
CA PRO A 188 10.14 -9.48 1.92
C PRO A 188 9.17 -10.65 2.20
N GLY A 189 8.85 -10.89 3.47
CA GLY A 189 7.93 -11.97 3.85
C GLY A 189 6.50 -11.74 3.36
N MET A 190 6.06 -10.49 3.32
CA MET A 190 4.76 -10.14 2.73
C MET A 190 4.74 -10.44 1.24
N HIS A 191 5.72 -9.95 0.47
CA HIS A 191 5.77 -10.13 -0.98
C HIS A 191 5.68 -11.61 -1.37
N ASP A 192 6.44 -12.48 -0.68
CA ASP A 192 6.40 -13.93 -0.91
C ASP A 192 5.00 -14.52 -0.65
N THR A 193 4.34 -14.07 0.42
CA THR A 193 2.97 -14.48 0.76
C THR A 193 1.97 -14.06 -0.32
N TYR A 194 2.08 -12.82 -0.81
CA TYR A 194 1.25 -12.29 -1.89
C TYR A 194 1.41 -13.08 -3.19
N VAL A 195 2.65 -13.34 -3.60
CA VAL A 195 2.96 -14.09 -4.83
C VAL A 195 2.44 -15.52 -4.75
N ALA A 196 2.60 -16.17 -3.59
CA ALA A 196 2.07 -17.51 -3.36
C ALA A 196 0.53 -17.54 -3.46
N LEU A 197 -0.16 -16.60 -2.82
CA LEU A 197 -1.62 -16.51 -2.87
C LEU A 197 -2.13 -16.21 -4.29
N LEU A 198 -1.48 -15.30 -5.01
CA LEU A 198 -1.83 -14.98 -6.39
C LEU A 198 -1.69 -16.20 -7.31
N HIS A 199 -0.60 -16.96 -7.12
CA HIS A 199 -0.37 -18.20 -7.86
C HIS A 199 -1.46 -19.24 -7.55
N GLU A 200 -1.81 -19.43 -6.28
CA GLU A 200 -2.85 -20.39 -5.86
C GLU A 200 -4.23 -20.01 -6.41
N LEU A 201 -4.64 -18.74 -6.29
CA LEU A 201 -5.87 -18.20 -6.87
C LEU A 201 -5.94 -18.45 -8.38
N THR A 202 -4.86 -18.13 -9.09
CA THR A 202 -4.78 -18.28 -10.55
C THR A 202 -4.84 -19.75 -10.96
N SER A 203 -4.14 -20.62 -10.23
CA SER A 203 -4.14 -22.07 -10.47
C SER A 203 -5.52 -22.66 -10.21
N LYS A 204 -6.15 -22.33 -9.08
CA LYS A 204 -7.46 -22.82 -8.67
C LYS A 204 -8.54 -22.41 -9.67
N ARG A 205 -8.53 -21.14 -10.09
CA ARG A 205 -9.43 -20.64 -11.15
C ARG A 205 -9.26 -21.41 -12.45
N LYS A 206 -8.02 -21.60 -12.93
CA LYS A 206 -7.73 -22.40 -14.14
C LYS A 206 -8.24 -23.83 -13.99
N GLN A 207 -8.05 -24.45 -12.83
CA GLN A 207 -8.54 -25.80 -12.54
C GLN A 207 -10.07 -25.88 -12.65
N MET A 208 -10.80 -24.93 -12.06
CA MET A 208 -12.27 -24.92 -12.09
C MET A 208 -12.82 -24.65 -13.50
N LEU A 209 -12.23 -23.70 -14.23
CA LEU A 209 -12.62 -23.44 -15.62
C LEU A 209 -12.42 -24.68 -16.51
N ARG A 210 -11.32 -25.41 -16.33
CA ARG A 210 -11.09 -26.69 -17.04
C ARG A 210 -12.18 -27.71 -16.70
N ARG A 211 -12.53 -27.88 -15.42
CA ARG A 211 -13.61 -28.79 -14.99
C ARG A 211 -14.96 -28.41 -15.59
N MET A 212 -15.32 -27.12 -15.62
CA MET A 212 -16.57 -26.66 -16.23
C MET A 212 -16.61 -26.91 -17.74
N LYS A 213 -15.50 -26.68 -18.45
CA LYS A 213 -15.40 -26.96 -19.88
C LYS A 213 -15.59 -28.45 -20.17
N LEU A 214 -14.94 -29.31 -19.39
CA LEU A 214 -15.10 -30.77 -19.47
C LEU A 214 -16.55 -31.19 -19.19
N ALA A 215 -17.16 -30.69 -18.11
CA ALA A 215 -18.56 -30.99 -17.78
C ALA A 215 -19.52 -30.57 -18.90
N ARG A 216 -19.30 -29.39 -19.52
CA ARG A 216 -20.07 -28.94 -20.69
C ARG A 216 -19.87 -29.84 -21.91
N ALA A 217 -18.64 -30.32 -22.15
CA ALA A 217 -18.36 -31.26 -23.23
C ALA A 217 -19.07 -32.60 -23.03
N PHE A 218 -19.04 -33.16 -21.81
CA PHE A 218 -19.79 -34.38 -21.47
C PHE A 218 -21.31 -34.21 -21.61
N LYS A 219 -21.87 -33.05 -21.26
CA LYS A 219 -23.30 -32.76 -21.50
C LYS A 219 -23.64 -32.74 -23.00
N LYS A 220 -22.77 -32.18 -23.85
CA LYS A 220 -22.98 -32.17 -25.32
C LYS A 220 -22.93 -33.58 -25.93
N VAL A 221 -22.02 -34.43 -25.47
CA VAL A 221 -21.89 -35.81 -25.97
C VAL A 221 -23.01 -36.70 -25.42
N GLY A 222 -23.39 -36.55 -24.16
CA GLY A 222 -24.50 -37.29 -23.55
C GLY A 222 -25.88 -36.96 -24.14
N GLY A 223 -26.08 -35.73 -24.62
CA GLY A 223 -27.31 -35.34 -25.34
C GLY A 223 -27.45 -35.94 -26.74
N LEU A 224 -26.34 -36.40 -27.35
CA LEU A 224 -26.35 -37.07 -28.66
C LEU A 224 -26.57 -38.59 -28.55
N GLY A 225 -26.49 -39.18 -27.36
CA GLY A 225 -26.64 -40.62 -27.13
C GLY A 225 -28.09 -41.13 -27.02
N LEU A 226 -29.10 -40.28 -27.19
CA LEU A 226 -30.52 -40.63 -27.03
C LEU A 226 -31.32 -40.53 -28.34
N ILE A 227 -30.70 -40.80 -29.49
CA ILE A 227 -31.42 -41.07 -30.73
C ILE A 227 -30.77 -42.30 -31.34
N VAL A 228 -31.40 -43.47 -31.14
CA VAL A 228 -31.47 -44.65 -32.01
C VAL A 228 -31.80 -45.84 -31.12
N SER A 229 -33.08 -46.21 -31.11
CA SER A 229 -33.51 -47.58 -31.39
C SER A 229 -35.03 -47.68 -31.30
N CYS A 230 -35.69 -47.37 -32.42
CA CYS A 230 -36.93 -48.06 -32.79
C CYS A 230 -36.54 -48.79 -34.09
N SER A 231 -36.49 -50.12 -34.12
CA SER A 231 -37.68 -50.90 -34.43
C SER A 231 -37.59 -52.38 -34.02
N THR A 232 -38.72 -52.85 -33.47
CA THR A 232 -39.28 -54.22 -33.50
C THR A 232 -38.52 -55.37 -32.83
N GLY A 233 -38.96 -55.72 -31.62
CA GLY A 233 -38.73 -57.01 -31.00
C GLY A 233 -39.36 -57.06 -29.61
N MET A 234 -40.56 -57.64 -29.48
CA MET A 234 -41.23 -57.82 -28.19
C MET A 234 -40.37 -58.68 -27.26
N CYS A 235 -39.97 -58.12 -26.12
CA CYS A 235 -39.50 -58.88 -24.96
C CYS A 235 -40.07 -58.25 -23.69
N ASN A 236 -41.10 -58.90 -23.14
CA ASN A 236 -41.58 -58.64 -21.78
C ASN A 236 -40.45 -58.92 -20.78
N ARG A 237 -39.82 -57.88 -20.24
CA ARG A 237 -39.02 -57.97 -19.02
C ARG A 237 -39.40 -56.83 -18.09
N LYS A 238 -39.97 -57.20 -16.93
CA LYS A 238 -40.40 -56.31 -15.85
C LYS A 238 -39.39 -55.18 -15.64
N GLY A 239 -39.84 -53.96 -15.94
CA GLY A 239 -39.04 -52.75 -15.82
C GLY A 239 -38.69 -52.47 -14.37
N LYS A 240 -37.42 -52.61 -14.02
CA LYS A 240 -36.79 -51.69 -13.07
C LYS A 240 -36.37 -50.48 -13.88
N SER A 241 -37.23 -49.45 -13.85
CA SER A 241 -36.88 -48.12 -14.32
C SER A 241 -35.65 -47.65 -13.55
N ILE A 242 -34.47 -47.77 -14.18
CA ILE A 242 -33.30 -47.00 -13.77
C ILE A 242 -33.62 -45.57 -14.21
N ARG A 243 -34.32 -44.88 -13.32
CA ARG A 243 -34.58 -43.45 -13.37
C ARG A 243 -33.21 -42.80 -13.67
N PRO A 244 -33.04 -42.01 -14.75
CA PRO A 244 -31.81 -41.26 -14.90
C PRO A 244 -31.71 -40.37 -13.67
N SER A 245 -30.69 -40.64 -12.84
CA SER A 245 -30.35 -39.85 -11.67
C SER A 245 -30.30 -38.38 -12.13
N SER A 246 -31.15 -37.55 -11.55
CA SER A 246 -31.13 -36.11 -11.74
C SER A 246 -29.78 -35.59 -11.26
N TYR A 247 -28.83 -35.40 -12.18
CA TYR A 247 -27.56 -34.76 -11.88
C TYR A 247 -27.76 -33.23 -11.81
N PRO A 248 -27.15 -32.55 -10.83
CA PRO A 248 -27.64 -31.28 -10.34
C PRO A 248 -27.26 -30.09 -11.23
N GLU A 249 -28.11 -29.06 -11.20
CA GLU A 249 -27.98 -27.70 -11.73
C GLU A 249 -26.77 -26.88 -11.20
N LYS A 250 -25.62 -27.51 -10.91
CA LYS A 250 -24.44 -26.85 -10.28
C LYS A 250 -23.62 -25.92 -11.19
N SER A 251 -24.10 -25.49 -12.36
CA SER A 251 -23.33 -24.60 -13.24
C SER A 251 -23.22 -23.17 -12.70
N SER A 252 -24.30 -22.61 -12.10
CA SER A 252 -24.27 -21.23 -11.58
C SER A 252 -23.33 -21.08 -10.39
N SER A 253 -23.40 -22.01 -9.43
CA SER A 253 -22.53 -22.01 -8.24
C SER A 253 -21.04 -22.13 -8.59
N ALA A 254 -20.68 -22.99 -9.55
CA ALA A 254 -19.28 -23.13 -9.95
C ALA A 254 -18.77 -21.88 -10.70
N GLU A 255 -19.62 -21.28 -11.54
CA GLU A 255 -19.31 -20.02 -12.24
C GLU A 255 -19.11 -18.86 -11.26
N GLY A 256 -19.96 -18.75 -10.23
CA GLY A 256 -19.80 -17.77 -9.14
C GLY A 256 -18.48 -17.89 -8.39
N ILE A 257 -18.07 -19.11 -7.98
CA ILE A 257 -16.76 -19.31 -7.33
C ILE A 257 -15.62 -18.90 -8.28
N CYS A 258 -15.75 -19.17 -9.59
CA CYS A 258 -14.74 -18.75 -10.57
C CYS A 258 -14.62 -17.22 -10.69
N ALA A 259 -15.74 -16.51 -10.61
CA ALA A 259 -15.80 -15.05 -10.64
C ALA A 259 -15.18 -14.46 -9.36
N GLN A 260 -15.55 -14.99 -8.18
CA GLN A 260 -14.93 -14.64 -6.91
C GLN A 260 -13.41 -14.78 -6.97
N LEU A 261 -12.89 -15.94 -7.39
CA LEU A 261 -11.44 -16.15 -7.50
C LEU A 261 -10.76 -15.21 -8.51
N ASP A 262 -11.45 -14.78 -9.58
CA ASP A 262 -10.90 -13.79 -10.53
C ASP A 262 -10.80 -12.39 -9.91
N VAL A 263 -11.87 -11.92 -9.27
CA VAL A 263 -11.89 -10.62 -8.60
C VAL A 263 -10.88 -10.59 -7.47
N THR A 264 -10.78 -11.66 -6.66
CA THR A 264 -9.77 -11.79 -5.61
C THR A 264 -8.35 -11.80 -6.19
N ALA A 265 -8.09 -12.54 -7.27
CA ALA A 265 -6.76 -12.54 -7.90
C ALA A 265 -6.34 -11.14 -8.39
N LYS A 266 -7.27 -10.38 -8.99
CA LYS A 266 -7.03 -8.98 -9.38
C LYS A 266 -6.72 -8.11 -8.17
N GLY A 267 -7.47 -8.28 -7.08
CA GLY A 267 -7.21 -7.60 -5.81
C GLY A 267 -5.81 -7.88 -5.28
N VAL A 268 -5.44 -9.16 -5.13
CA VAL A 268 -4.09 -9.57 -4.68
C VAL A 268 -3.00 -8.94 -5.56
N TYR A 269 -3.15 -9.00 -6.89
CA TYR A 269 -2.18 -8.40 -7.82
C TYR A 269 -2.00 -6.89 -7.61
N ILE A 270 -3.12 -6.15 -7.42
CA ILE A 270 -3.09 -4.71 -7.16
C ILE A 270 -2.34 -4.44 -5.85
N LEU A 271 -2.69 -5.13 -4.76
CA LEU A 271 -2.02 -4.96 -3.47
C LEU A 271 -0.52 -5.26 -3.57
N THR A 272 -0.12 -6.33 -4.27
CA THR A 272 1.30 -6.66 -4.46
C THR A 272 2.04 -5.50 -5.11
N ASN A 273 1.51 -4.97 -6.21
CA ASN A 273 2.16 -3.88 -6.94
C ASN A 273 2.23 -2.58 -6.13
N ASP A 274 1.16 -2.26 -5.41
CA ASP A 274 1.12 -1.06 -4.57
C ASP A 274 2.11 -1.18 -3.41
N MET A 275 2.14 -2.34 -2.73
CA MET A 275 3.08 -2.59 -1.63
C MET A 275 4.53 -2.65 -2.09
N ASP A 276 4.82 -3.18 -3.28
CA ASP A 276 6.17 -3.14 -3.86
C ASP A 276 6.63 -1.70 -4.11
N THR A 277 5.72 -0.84 -4.59
CA THR A 277 6.01 0.58 -4.80
C THR A 277 6.31 1.28 -3.47
N VAL A 278 5.45 1.07 -2.46
CA VAL A 278 5.62 1.59 -1.11
C VAL A 278 6.93 1.08 -0.48
N SER A 279 7.25 -0.21 -0.63
CA SER A 279 8.48 -0.82 -0.13
C SER A 279 9.73 -0.16 -0.71
N ARG A 280 9.77 0.05 -2.03
CA ARG A 280 10.89 0.69 -2.70
C ARG A 280 11.08 2.14 -2.30
N LEU A 281 9.98 2.89 -2.12
CA LEU A 281 10.02 4.26 -1.61
C LEU A 281 10.52 4.31 -0.17
N ALA A 282 9.98 3.46 0.71
CA ALA A 282 10.38 3.35 2.11
C ALA A 282 11.85 2.96 2.28
N GLY A 283 12.35 2.00 1.48
CA GLY A 283 13.75 1.59 1.48
C GLY A 283 14.70 2.72 1.10
N ARG A 284 14.39 3.47 0.02
CA ARG A 284 15.20 4.63 -0.39
C ARG A 284 15.24 5.71 0.69
N LEU A 285 14.09 6.07 1.25
CA LEU A 285 14.02 7.06 2.32
C LEU A 285 14.75 6.61 3.59
N GLN A 286 14.69 5.32 3.91
CA GLN A 286 15.44 4.75 5.03
C GLN A 286 16.95 4.92 4.85
N ASP A 287 17.49 4.63 3.66
CA ASP A 287 18.90 4.82 3.36
C ASP A 287 19.31 6.31 3.46
N GLU A 288 18.45 7.23 2.97
CA GLU A 288 18.68 8.67 3.09
C GLU A 288 18.66 9.16 4.54
N VAL A 289 17.78 8.62 5.40
CA VAL A 289 17.76 8.94 6.84
C VAL A 289 19.06 8.50 7.50
N GLU A 290 19.54 7.28 7.25
CA GLU A 290 20.82 6.80 7.81
C GLU A 290 22.00 7.60 7.30
N HIS A 291 22.00 7.95 6.01
CA HIS A 291 23.01 8.81 5.44
C HIS A 291 23.01 10.21 6.08
N GLY A 292 21.82 10.80 6.31
CA GLY A 292 21.64 12.05 7.05
C GLY A 292 22.20 11.99 8.47
N ARG A 293 21.92 10.91 9.20
CA ARG A 293 22.41 10.69 10.57
C ARG A 293 23.94 10.60 10.61
N SER A 294 24.53 9.84 9.70
CA SER A 294 25.99 9.70 9.58
C SER A 294 26.66 11.05 9.33
N ARG A 295 26.11 11.85 8.42
CA ARG A 295 26.62 13.21 8.14
C ARG A 295 26.46 14.15 9.32
N ALA A 296 25.34 14.12 10.03
CA ALA A 296 25.15 14.91 11.24
C ALA A 296 26.20 14.53 12.31
N GLY A 297 26.48 13.23 12.49
CA GLY A 297 27.54 12.77 13.39
C GLY A 297 28.94 13.21 12.96
N MET A 298 29.24 13.19 11.65
CA MET A 298 30.48 13.75 11.12
C MET A 298 30.58 15.25 11.37
N ALA A 299 29.50 16.01 11.17
CA ALA A 299 29.50 17.44 11.38
C ALA A 299 29.84 17.78 12.83
N VAL A 300 29.19 17.13 13.80
CA VAL A 300 29.46 17.29 15.24
C VAL A 300 30.94 17.08 15.58
N ARG A 301 31.56 16.02 15.04
CA ARG A 301 32.99 15.75 15.29
C ARG A 301 33.92 16.82 14.74
N ASN A 302 33.54 17.46 13.63
CA ASN A 302 34.37 18.47 12.97
C ASN A 302 34.13 19.89 13.49
N TYR A 303 33.01 20.17 14.17
CA TYR A 303 32.71 21.50 14.70
C TYR A 303 33.77 22.03 15.67
N ALA A 304 34.37 21.16 16.48
CA ALA A 304 35.40 21.56 17.45
C ALA A 304 36.71 22.08 16.80
N THR A 305 36.97 21.75 15.54
CA THR A 305 38.22 22.12 14.83
C THR A 305 38.00 23.03 13.63
N LYS A 306 36.78 23.04 13.06
CA LYS A 306 36.45 23.73 11.80
C LYS A 306 35.07 24.41 11.87
N GLY A 307 34.69 24.94 13.03
CA GLY A 307 33.34 25.44 13.31
C GLY A 307 32.76 26.39 12.25
N GLU A 308 33.55 27.34 11.76
CA GLU A 308 33.13 28.29 10.72
C GLU A 308 32.83 27.60 9.37
N ILE A 309 33.73 26.75 8.89
CA ILE A 309 33.55 25.96 7.66
C ILE A 309 32.35 25.02 7.82
N MET A 310 32.23 24.37 8.99
CA MET A 310 31.13 23.45 9.26
C MET A 310 29.78 24.15 9.33
N ARG A 311 29.72 25.40 9.77
CA ARG A 311 28.49 26.21 9.75
C ARG A 311 27.99 26.42 8.32
N GLU A 312 28.88 26.79 7.40
CA GLU A 312 28.53 26.95 5.98
C GLU A 312 28.08 25.62 5.37
N VAL A 313 28.82 24.54 5.64
CA VAL A 313 28.45 23.18 5.21
C VAL A 313 27.09 22.77 5.77
N VAL A 314 26.78 23.08 7.02
CA VAL A 314 25.48 22.76 7.61
C VAL A 314 24.36 23.55 6.92
N TYR A 315 24.58 24.83 6.65
CA TYR A 315 23.60 25.68 5.98
C TYR A 315 23.33 25.18 4.55
N GLU A 316 24.34 25.11 3.69
CA GLU A 316 24.14 24.77 2.27
C GLU A 316 23.70 23.32 2.07
N PHE A 317 24.37 22.38 2.73
CA PHE A 317 24.19 20.96 2.45
C PHE A 317 22.90 20.41 3.05
N PHE A 318 22.58 20.76 4.31
CA PHE A 318 21.36 20.26 4.92
C PHE A 318 20.12 20.99 4.41
N ASP A 319 20.18 22.26 4.02
CA ASP A 319 19.01 22.97 3.50
C ASP A 319 18.54 22.38 2.15
N ALA A 320 19.47 22.23 1.19
CA ALA A 320 19.16 21.65 -0.11
C ALA A 320 18.68 20.20 -0.02
N HIS A 321 19.30 19.40 0.86
CA HIS A 321 18.94 17.99 1.01
C HIS A 321 17.63 17.81 1.80
N ASN A 322 17.39 18.60 2.83
CA ASN A 322 16.18 18.52 3.66
C ASN A 322 14.91 18.82 2.85
N ALA A 323 14.94 19.80 1.94
CA ALA A 323 13.80 20.09 1.07
C ALA A 323 13.43 18.87 0.20
N ARG A 324 14.40 18.34 -0.56
CA ARG A 324 14.21 17.17 -1.43
C ARG A 324 13.77 15.93 -0.66
N PHE A 325 14.35 15.70 0.51
CA PHE A 325 13.98 14.57 1.37
C PHE A 325 12.52 14.67 1.84
N LEU A 326 12.06 15.86 2.23
CA LEU A 326 10.68 16.04 2.67
C LEU A 326 9.66 15.90 1.54
N GLU A 327 10.02 16.28 0.31
CA GLU A 327 9.22 16.01 -0.89
C GLU A 327 9.08 14.49 -1.13
N GLN A 328 10.19 13.74 -1.07
CA GLN A 328 10.15 12.28 -1.19
C GLN A 328 9.35 11.61 -0.06
N LEU A 329 9.41 12.18 1.15
CA LEU A 329 8.66 11.70 2.30
C LEU A 329 7.14 11.94 2.13
N GLU A 330 6.76 13.05 1.50
CA GLU A 330 5.39 13.35 1.10
C GLU A 330 4.92 12.38 0.00
N GLU A 331 5.74 12.13 -1.01
CA GLU A 331 5.46 11.14 -2.07
C GLU A 331 5.19 9.74 -1.48
N LEU A 332 5.99 9.28 -0.51
CA LEU A 332 5.73 8.02 0.18
C LEU A 332 4.38 8.03 0.90
N GLU A 333 4.05 9.11 1.60
CA GLU A 333 2.78 9.23 2.33
C GLU A 333 1.59 9.18 1.37
N GLU A 334 1.66 9.92 0.26
CA GLU A 334 0.66 9.92 -0.80
C GLU A 334 0.42 8.52 -1.38
N HIS A 335 1.49 7.77 -1.64
CA HIS A 335 1.39 6.39 -2.13
C HIS A 335 0.79 5.43 -1.10
N ILE A 336 1.04 5.62 0.19
CA ILE A 336 0.40 4.83 1.25
C ILE A 336 -1.10 5.09 1.28
N TYR A 337 -1.53 6.36 1.18
CA TYR A 337 -2.96 6.68 1.12
C TYR A 337 -3.64 6.08 -0.12
N LEU A 338 -2.99 6.15 -1.28
CA LEU A 338 -3.51 5.50 -2.50
C LEU A 338 -3.64 3.98 -2.31
N CYS A 339 -2.63 3.33 -1.72
CA CYS A 339 -2.65 1.89 -1.44
C CYS A 339 -3.81 1.50 -0.53
N LEU A 340 -4.09 2.27 0.52
CA LEU A 340 -5.25 2.04 1.40
C LEU A 340 -6.59 2.18 0.65
N VAL A 341 -6.70 3.16 -0.25
CA VAL A 341 -7.90 3.37 -1.07
C VAL A 341 -8.11 2.21 -2.05
N THR A 342 -7.07 1.77 -2.76
CA THR A 342 -7.14 0.65 -3.71
C THR A 342 -7.42 -0.67 -3.01
N MET A 343 -6.90 -0.85 -1.80
CA MET A 343 -7.17 -1.99 -0.94
C MET A 343 -8.64 -2.07 -0.54
N ASN A 344 -9.24 -0.99 -0.03
CA ASN A 344 -10.68 -0.96 0.27
C ASN A 344 -11.54 -1.22 -0.95
N ARG A 345 -11.20 -0.61 -2.08
CA ARG A 345 -11.90 -0.86 -3.33
C ARG A 345 -11.85 -2.34 -3.71
N SER A 346 -10.69 -2.98 -3.59
CA SER A 346 -10.52 -4.40 -3.90
C SER A 346 -11.32 -5.29 -2.95
N ARG A 347 -11.30 -4.99 -1.64
CA ARG A 347 -12.11 -5.69 -0.62
C ARG A 347 -13.60 -5.58 -0.91
N MET A 348 -14.09 -4.39 -1.23
CA MET A 348 -15.50 -4.16 -1.56
C MET A 348 -15.95 -4.88 -2.83
N LEU A 349 -15.14 -4.89 -3.89
CA LEU A 349 -15.44 -5.63 -5.12
C LEU A 349 -15.53 -7.15 -4.88
N VAL A 350 -14.67 -7.69 -4.01
CA VAL A 350 -14.73 -9.10 -3.62
C VAL A 350 -16.02 -9.40 -2.86
N VAL A 351 -16.41 -8.54 -1.91
CA VAL A 351 -17.66 -8.69 -1.16
C VAL A 351 -18.88 -8.60 -2.07
N GLU A 352 -18.91 -7.63 -2.99
CA GLU A 352 -20.00 -7.46 -3.96
C GLU A 352 -20.18 -8.74 -4.80
N GLU A 353 -19.09 -9.29 -5.35
CA GLU A 353 -19.14 -10.52 -6.15
C GLU A 353 -19.65 -11.73 -5.34
N ILE A 354 -19.32 -11.80 -4.05
CA ILE A 354 -19.82 -12.86 -3.16
C ILE A 354 -21.33 -12.73 -2.98
N LEU A 355 -21.83 -11.52 -2.71
CA LEU A 355 -23.25 -11.28 -2.53
C LEU A 355 -24.04 -11.57 -3.81
N THR A 356 -23.51 -11.19 -4.98
CA THR A 356 -24.10 -11.52 -6.28
C THR A 356 -24.11 -13.03 -6.54
N SER A 357 -23.00 -13.71 -6.26
CA SER A 357 -22.92 -15.17 -6.45
C SER A 357 -23.92 -15.94 -5.57
N GLN A 358 -24.24 -15.41 -4.39
CA GLN A 358 -25.19 -16.04 -3.47
C GLN A 358 -26.65 -15.77 -3.82
N SER A 359 -26.98 -14.61 -4.39
CA SER A 359 -28.36 -14.35 -4.83
C SER A 359 -28.75 -15.16 -6.08
N MET A 360 -27.76 -15.67 -6.83
CA MET A 360 -27.95 -16.52 -8.01
C MET A 360 -27.88 -18.03 -7.71
N SER A 361 -27.64 -18.41 -6.46
CA SER A 361 -27.62 -19.81 -5.99
C SER A 361 -28.87 -20.14 -5.19
#